data_AF-A0A2D5Z449-F1
#
_entry.id   AF-A0A2D5Z449-F1
#
_cell.length_a   1.000
_cell.length_b   1.000
_cell.length_c   1.000
_cell.angle_alpha   90.00
_cell.angle_beta   90.00
_cell.angle_gamma   90.00
#
_symmetry.space_group_name_H-M   'P 1'
#
loop_
_entity.id
_entity.type
_entity.pdbx_description
1 polymer ?
#
loop_
_entity_poly.entity_id
_entity_poly.type
_entity_poly.pdbx_seq_one_letter_code
_entity_poly.pdbx_strand_id
1 'polypeptide(L)'
;MRVDTEMPPLFRGSTAWKIKFDNETFTPEDARSSFSGHERNHLFVNHGGERFSDLSTVSGLDADRDGRAFVIWDYDRDGRQDIALVNANAPLLNLYRNEIGGANRMIALRFVGANHTDQPAQEAACRDGYGAVAEVALGDMTLKREHRCGEGYAAQNSRTMIVGIGRHQKAQHVQIRWPSGKTTRIEDVAAGTLLTCFEDEATSPRAASFHQESYLADASSTSSAAPPRHLTRFASDPAPDAGSRLRLLMTMATWCVACSERKPQLELLRSRFDPAELALFGLPVDPSDTRAKLGAYMNQFTPPYELLYDLTSRQRREVEQLLSETGHEETIPSSIVIDGSGAVLRVFPGVPTVSEVRVLLREEEGEN
;
A
#
# COMPACT_ATOMS: atom_id res chain seq x y z
N MET A 1 4.70 3.28 5.13
CA MET A 1 3.36 2.83 4.73
C MET A 1 3.36 1.31 4.78
N ARG A 2 2.24 0.73 5.18
CA ARG A 2 2.04 -0.72 5.26
C ARG A 2 1.22 -1.16 4.07
N VAL A 3 1.65 -2.20 3.36
CA VAL A 3 0.81 -2.83 2.33
C VAL A 3 -0.23 -3.67 3.05
N ASP A 4 -1.50 -3.33 2.90
CA ASP A 4 -2.59 -4.15 3.41
C ASP A 4 -2.77 -5.34 2.46
N THR A 5 -2.21 -6.48 2.87
CA THR A 5 -2.27 -7.73 2.10
C THR A 5 -3.58 -8.49 2.30
N GLU A 6 -4.36 -8.15 3.32
CA GLU A 6 -5.74 -8.62 3.46
C GLU A 6 -6.71 -7.53 2.99
N MET A 7 -7.68 -7.92 2.15
CA MET A 7 -8.75 -7.03 1.73
C MET A 7 -9.54 -6.53 2.97
N PRO A 8 -9.63 -5.20 3.24
CA PRO A 8 -10.27 -4.69 4.44
C PRO A 8 -11.75 -5.11 4.54
N PRO A 9 -12.35 -5.23 5.73
CA PRO A 9 -13.75 -5.67 5.90
C PRO A 9 -14.77 -4.88 5.05
N LEU A 10 -14.50 -3.58 4.82
CA LEU A 10 -15.29 -2.69 3.95
C LEU A 10 -15.44 -3.25 2.51
N PHE A 11 -14.43 -3.98 2.03
CA PHE A 11 -14.36 -4.54 0.69
C PHE A 11 -14.80 -6.01 0.63
N ARG A 12 -14.84 -6.73 1.76
CA ARG A 12 -15.23 -8.15 1.83
C ARG A 12 -16.70 -8.42 1.49
N GLY A 13 -17.57 -7.40 1.57
CA GLY A 13 -19.02 -7.52 1.37
C GLY A 13 -19.55 -7.05 0.00
N SER A 14 -18.69 -6.54 -0.90
CA SER A 14 -19.16 -6.05 -2.19
C SER A 14 -19.41 -7.18 -3.18
N THR A 15 -20.68 -7.61 -3.30
CA THR A 15 -21.13 -8.53 -4.35
C THR A 15 -21.08 -7.92 -5.77
N ALA A 16 -20.85 -6.60 -5.88
CA ALA A 16 -20.76 -5.88 -7.15
C ALA A 16 -19.38 -6.00 -7.84
N TRP A 17 -18.33 -6.36 -7.10
CA TRP A 17 -16.96 -6.50 -7.62
C TRP A 17 -16.50 -7.95 -7.51
N LYS A 18 -17.22 -8.88 -8.16
CA LYS A 18 -16.54 -10.10 -8.63
C LYS A 18 -15.66 -9.66 -9.79
N ILE A 19 -14.39 -9.38 -9.54
CA ILE A 19 -13.44 -9.24 -10.64
C ILE A 19 -13.28 -10.63 -11.27
N LYS A 20 -14.16 -10.94 -12.23
CA LYS A 20 -13.93 -11.99 -13.21
C LYS A 20 -12.89 -11.42 -14.15
N PHE A 21 -11.61 -11.68 -13.87
CA PHE A 21 -10.60 -11.58 -14.92
C PHE A 21 -10.91 -12.69 -15.90
N ASP A 22 -11.48 -12.31 -17.05
CA ASP A 22 -11.56 -13.21 -18.19
C ASP A 22 -10.16 -13.28 -18.78
N ASN A 23 -9.36 -14.19 -18.25
CA ASN A 23 -7.95 -14.36 -18.56
C ASN A 23 -7.76 -15.28 -19.78
N GLU A 24 -8.63 -15.20 -20.79
CA GLU A 24 -8.53 -16.06 -21.98
C GLU A 24 -7.31 -15.74 -22.87
N THR A 25 -6.53 -14.69 -22.56
CA THR A 25 -5.36 -14.28 -23.36
C THR A 25 -4.11 -13.88 -22.57
N PHE A 26 -4.11 -13.91 -21.23
CA PHE A 26 -2.94 -13.54 -20.43
C PHE A 26 -2.35 -14.77 -19.73
N THR A 27 -1.14 -15.17 -20.12
CA THR A 27 -0.47 -16.30 -19.49
C THR A 27 0.18 -15.88 -18.15
N PRO A 28 0.41 -16.81 -17.21
CA PRO A 28 1.19 -16.55 -16.00
C PRO A 28 2.62 -16.04 -16.26
N GLU A 29 3.17 -16.29 -17.46
CA GLU A 29 4.46 -15.75 -17.91
C GLU A 29 4.37 -14.24 -18.24
N ASP A 30 3.27 -13.80 -18.86
CA ASP A 30 3.03 -12.38 -19.17
C ASP A 30 2.80 -11.54 -17.90
N ALA A 31 2.23 -12.14 -16.86
CA ALA A 31 2.01 -11.49 -15.56
C ALA A 31 3.32 -11.12 -14.82
N ARG A 32 4.48 -11.63 -15.28
CA ARG A 32 5.81 -11.45 -14.66
C ARG A 32 6.71 -10.50 -15.43
N SER A 33 6.39 -10.23 -16.69
CA SER A 33 7.19 -9.37 -17.55
C SER A 33 6.86 -7.90 -17.24
N SER A 34 7.87 -7.11 -16.92
CA SER A 34 7.72 -5.67 -16.76
C SER A 34 7.82 -4.99 -18.13
N PHE A 35 6.84 -4.17 -18.48
CA PHE A 35 6.92 -3.28 -19.66
C PHE A 35 7.83 -2.08 -19.38
N SER A 36 8.14 -1.82 -18.11
CA SER A 36 8.94 -0.69 -17.63
C SER A 36 10.29 -1.11 -17.02
N GLY A 37 10.78 -2.32 -17.32
CA GLY A 37 12.10 -2.78 -16.86
C GLY A 37 12.29 -2.81 -15.34
N HIS A 38 11.22 -3.06 -14.58
CA HIS A 38 11.19 -3.04 -13.11
C HIS A 38 11.60 -1.69 -12.50
N GLU A 39 11.30 -0.59 -13.19
CA GLU A 39 11.43 0.76 -12.62
C GLU A 39 10.59 0.87 -11.34
N ARG A 40 11.20 1.44 -10.29
CA ARG A 40 10.56 1.58 -8.97
C ARG A 40 9.77 2.87 -8.89
N ASN A 41 8.65 2.82 -8.19
CA ASN A 41 7.93 4.03 -7.83
C ASN A 41 8.74 4.91 -6.88
N HIS A 42 8.57 6.23 -7.00
CA HIS A 42 9.23 7.20 -6.13
C HIS A 42 8.24 8.01 -5.28
N LEU A 43 8.52 8.13 -3.98
CA LEU A 43 7.85 9.07 -3.07
C LEU A 43 8.83 10.17 -2.66
N PHE A 44 8.52 11.39 -3.07
CA PHE A 44 9.25 12.59 -2.65
C PHE A 44 8.46 13.38 -1.61
N VAL A 45 9.02 13.54 -0.42
CA VAL A 45 8.41 14.34 0.65
C VAL A 45 8.90 15.77 0.59
N ASN A 46 7.95 16.70 0.55
CA ASN A 46 8.19 18.13 0.54
C ASN A 46 8.56 18.65 1.95
N HIS A 47 9.68 19.34 2.08
CA HIS A 47 10.11 20.04 3.29
C HIS A 47 9.78 21.53 3.18
N GLY A 48 8.49 21.87 3.27
CA GLY A 48 8.05 23.27 3.31
C GLY A 48 8.30 24.09 2.04
N GLY A 49 8.53 23.43 0.89
CA GLY A 49 8.84 24.06 -0.39
C GLY A 49 10.33 24.32 -0.64
N GLU A 50 11.20 24.04 0.34
CA GLU A 50 12.63 24.30 0.21
C GLU A 50 13.37 23.18 -0.52
N ARG A 51 12.98 21.93 -0.26
CA ARG A 51 13.58 20.73 -0.85
C ARG A 51 12.64 19.55 -0.79
N PHE A 52 12.95 18.52 -1.58
CA PHE A 52 12.32 17.22 -1.52
C PHE A 52 13.30 16.16 -1.01
N SER A 53 12.81 15.20 -0.24
CA SER A 53 13.59 14.00 0.12
C SER A 53 12.94 12.77 -0.49
N ASP A 54 13.75 11.92 -1.12
CA ASP A 54 13.32 10.60 -1.56
C ASP A 54 13.14 9.70 -0.33
N LEU A 55 11.90 9.30 -0.07
CA LEU A 55 11.53 8.37 0.99
C LEU A 55 11.04 7.03 0.45
N SER A 56 11.18 6.75 -0.84
CA SER A 56 10.53 5.63 -1.54
C SER A 56 10.75 4.28 -0.86
N THR A 57 12.01 3.95 -0.55
CA THR A 57 12.38 2.69 0.12
C THR A 57 12.02 2.67 1.60
N VAL A 58 12.02 3.82 2.28
CA VAL A 58 11.69 3.85 3.72
C VAL A 58 10.16 3.85 3.92
N SER A 59 9.41 4.42 2.98
CA SER A 59 7.95 4.43 3.00
C SER A 59 7.36 3.11 2.55
N GLY A 60 8.12 2.27 1.85
CA GLY A 60 7.66 1.01 1.26
C GLY A 60 6.78 1.19 0.02
N LEU A 61 6.84 2.35 -0.61
CA LEU A 61 6.12 2.61 -1.85
C LEU A 61 6.95 2.29 -3.10
N ASP A 62 8.22 1.90 -2.94
CA ASP A 62 9.18 1.63 -4.02
C ASP A 62 8.98 0.26 -4.71
N ALA A 63 7.72 -0.14 -4.90
CA ALA A 63 7.37 -1.34 -5.63
C ALA A 63 7.98 -1.28 -7.04
N ASP A 64 8.63 -2.38 -7.46
CA ASP A 64 9.23 -2.59 -8.78
C ASP A 64 8.22 -3.21 -9.77
N ARG A 65 6.96 -2.80 -9.59
CA ARG A 65 5.81 -3.20 -10.39
C ARG A 65 5.49 -2.08 -11.37
N ASP A 66 4.79 -2.46 -12.43
CA ASP A 66 4.40 -1.56 -13.51
C ASP A 66 3.20 -0.73 -13.07
N GLY A 67 3.44 0.28 -12.23
CA GLY A 67 2.42 1.22 -11.80
C GLY A 67 1.74 1.88 -13.00
N ARG A 68 0.40 1.99 -12.95
CA ARG A 68 -0.40 2.62 -14.01
C ARG A 68 -1.25 3.77 -13.48
N ALA A 69 -1.86 3.58 -12.31
CA ALA A 69 -2.75 4.57 -11.73
C ALA A 69 -2.65 4.49 -10.21
N PHE A 70 -2.82 5.61 -9.52
CA PHE A 70 -2.99 5.62 -8.08
C PHE A 70 -4.05 6.64 -7.67
N VAL A 71 -4.63 6.42 -6.49
CA VAL A 71 -5.52 7.37 -5.82
C VAL A 71 -5.06 7.58 -4.40
N ILE A 72 -5.24 8.80 -3.92
CA ILE A 72 -5.03 9.18 -2.52
C ILE A 72 -6.39 9.23 -1.82
N TRP A 73 -6.47 8.56 -0.69
CA TRP A 73 -7.69 8.46 0.11
C TRP A 73 -7.31 8.08 1.55
N ASP A 74 -8.05 8.55 2.54
CA ASP A 74 -7.99 8.09 3.93
C ASP A 74 -9.17 7.12 4.14
N TYR A 75 -8.89 5.81 4.01
CA TYR A 75 -9.94 4.80 3.87
C TYR A 75 -10.49 4.32 5.22
N ASP A 76 -9.67 4.37 6.26
CA ASP A 76 -10.02 3.97 7.62
C ASP A 76 -10.43 5.17 8.50
N ARG A 77 -10.34 6.40 7.96
CA ARG A 77 -10.67 7.66 8.61
C ARG A 77 -9.81 7.91 9.84
N ASP A 78 -8.51 7.58 9.78
CA ASP A 78 -7.56 7.80 10.86
C ASP A 78 -6.85 9.18 10.78
N GLY A 79 -7.12 9.95 9.73
CA GLY A 79 -6.56 11.27 9.49
C GLY A 79 -5.27 11.27 8.68
N ARG A 80 -4.77 10.09 8.27
CA ARG A 80 -3.61 9.93 7.42
C ARG A 80 -4.05 9.54 6.02
N GLN A 81 -3.41 10.14 5.02
CA GLN A 81 -3.70 9.80 3.63
C GLN A 81 -3.01 8.50 3.24
N ASP A 82 -3.80 7.53 2.79
CA ASP A 82 -3.41 6.25 2.22
C ASP A 82 -3.34 6.32 0.69
N ILE A 83 -2.79 5.27 0.08
CA ILE A 83 -2.62 5.17 -1.36
C ILE A 83 -3.17 3.82 -1.84
N ALA A 84 -4.03 3.84 -2.86
CA ALA A 84 -4.33 2.66 -3.65
C ALA A 84 -3.61 2.77 -5.00
N LEU A 85 -2.82 1.76 -5.37
CA LEU A 85 -2.03 1.71 -6.59
C LEU A 85 -2.47 0.52 -7.44
N VAL A 86 -2.75 0.79 -8.71
CA VAL A 86 -3.04 -0.23 -9.72
C VAL A 86 -1.79 -0.45 -10.59
N ASN A 87 -1.43 -1.72 -10.76
CA ASN A 87 -0.31 -2.15 -11.58
C ASN A 87 -0.81 -2.88 -12.84
N ALA A 88 -0.01 -2.89 -13.91
CA ALA A 88 -0.25 -3.71 -15.09
C ALA A 88 0.16 -5.18 -14.89
N ASN A 89 1.06 -5.45 -13.94
CA ASN A 89 1.52 -6.77 -13.56
C ASN A 89 1.10 -7.12 -12.13
N ALA A 90 1.18 -8.40 -11.76
CA ALA A 90 0.74 -8.85 -10.45
C ALA A 90 1.70 -8.39 -9.31
N PRO A 91 1.17 -8.02 -8.13
CA PRO A 91 -0.24 -7.84 -7.80
C PRO A 91 -0.87 -6.62 -8.48
N LEU A 92 -2.09 -6.79 -9.02
CA LEU A 92 -2.75 -5.74 -9.80
C LEU A 92 -3.23 -4.55 -8.98
N LEU A 93 -3.50 -4.73 -7.69
CA LEU A 93 -3.91 -3.68 -6.76
C LEU A 93 -3.14 -3.80 -5.46
N ASN A 94 -2.49 -2.70 -5.06
CA ASN A 94 -1.85 -2.56 -3.75
C ASN A 94 -2.55 -1.46 -2.97
N LEU A 95 -2.93 -1.75 -1.73
CA LEU A 95 -3.38 -0.75 -0.76
C LEU A 95 -2.24 -0.46 0.21
N TYR A 96 -1.85 0.80 0.32
CA TYR A 96 -0.79 1.27 1.21
C TYR A 96 -1.41 2.15 2.29
N ARG A 97 -1.49 1.62 3.51
CA ARG A 97 -1.89 2.37 4.69
C ARG A 97 -0.76 3.25 5.19
N ASN A 98 -1.05 4.51 5.48
CA ASN A 98 -0.04 5.41 6.00
C ASN A 98 0.07 5.30 7.52
N GLU A 99 1.26 4.89 7.98
CA GLU A 99 1.60 4.74 9.41
C GLU A 99 2.75 5.67 9.82
N ILE A 100 3.07 6.68 8.99
CA ILE A 100 4.10 7.66 9.36
C ILE A 100 3.57 8.46 10.55
N GLY A 101 4.30 8.39 11.67
CA GLY A 101 3.90 9.00 12.94
C GLY A 101 3.80 10.53 12.92
N GLY A 102 3.13 11.08 13.94
CA GLY A 102 2.93 12.52 14.10
C GLY A 102 1.65 12.86 14.86
N ALA A 103 1.36 14.15 15.00
CA ALA A 103 0.13 14.60 15.69
C ALA A 103 -1.16 14.33 14.89
N ASN A 104 -1.05 13.96 13.60
CA ASN A 104 -2.14 13.63 12.67
C ASN A 104 -3.32 14.61 12.70
N ARG A 105 -3.02 15.90 12.94
CA ARG A 105 -4.06 16.93 13.02
C ARG A 105 -4.38 17.42 11.63
N MET A 106 -5.65 17.33 11.29
CA MET A 106 -6.15 17.68 9.98
C MET A 106 -7.55 18.28 10.07
N ILE A 107 -7.97 18.94 9.00
CA ILE A 107 -9.36 19.29 8.73
C ILE A 107 -9.74 18.62 7.42
N ALA A 108 -10.86 17.88 7.41
CA ALA A 108 -11.42 17.29 6.22
C ALA A 108 -12.47 18.22 5.62
N LEU A 109 -12.45 18.42 4.31
CA LEU A 109 -13.36 19.32 3.59
C LEU A 109 -14.13 18.55 2.51
N ARG A 110 -15.44 18.81 2.42
CA ARG A 110 -16.30 18.43 1.30
C ARG A 110 -16.98 19.68 0.75
N PHE A 111 -17.28 19.67 -0.53
CA PHE A 111 -17.84 20.82 -1.23
C PHE A 111 -19.17 20.44 -1.87
N VAL A 112 -20.15 21.34 -1.76
CA VAL A 112 -21.45 21.23 -2.41
C VAL A 112 -21.73 22.58 -3.08
N GLY A 113 -21.64 22.62 -4.41
CA GLY A 113 -21.99 23.80 -5.19
C GLY A 113 -23.50 23.92 -5.38
N ALA A 114 -23.95 25.10 -5.77
CA ALA A 114 -25.37 25.44 -5.82
C ALA A 114 -26.06 25.10 -7.15
N ASN A 115 -25.32 24.72 -8.21
CA ASN A 115 -25.91 24.31 -9.48
C ASN A 115 -26.22 22.80 -9.48
N HIS A 116 -27.51 22.47 -9.39
CA HIS A 116 -28.03 21.10 -9.42
C HIS A 116 -28.66 20.71 -10.75
N THR A 117 -28.41 21.48 -11.81
CA THR A 117 -28.93 21.23 -13.16
C THR A 117 -27.80 20.79 -14.10
N ASP A 118 -28.16 20.32 -15.30
CA ASP A 118 -27.21 19.96 -16.36
C ASP A 118 -26.76 21.17 -17.19
N GLN A 119 -27.34 22.35 -16.95
CA GLN A 119 -26.99 23.58 -17.66
C GLN A 119 -25.91 24.37 -16.92
N PRO A 120 -24.99 25.05 -17.63
CA PRO A 120 -24.06 25.97 -17.00
C PRO A 120 -24.78 27.10 -16.26
N ALA A 121 -24.29 27.47 -15.08
CA ALA A 121 -24.77 28.61 -14.30
C ALA A 121 -23.59 29.53 -13.99
N GLN A 122 -23.78 30.84 -14.18
CA GLN A 122 -22.72 31.83 -13.93
C GLN A 122 -22.60 32.19 -12.45
N GLU A 123 -23.71 32.15 -11.71
CA GLU A 123 -23.80 32.57 -10.30
C GLU A 123 -23.76 31.40 -9.30
N ALA A 124 -23.49 30.19 -9.78
CA ALA A 124 -23.46 28.97 -8.99
C ALA A 124 -22.38 28.00 -9.50
N ALA A 125 -21.58 27.47 -8.59
CA ALA A 125 -20.63 26.40 -8.88
C ALA A 125 -21.37 25.08 -9.19
N CYS A 126 -20.72 24.19 -9.93
CA CYS A 126 -21.27 22.87 -10.21
C CYS A 126 -21.58 22.11 -8.90
N ARG A 127 -22.54 21.18 -8.94
CA ARG A 127 -23.01 20.39 -7.78
C ARG A 127 -21.89 19.89 -6.87
N ASP A 128 -20.80 19.38 -7.45
CA ASP A 128 -19.71 18.75 -6.71
C ASP A 128 -18.63 19.76 -6.24
N GLY A 129 -18.80 21.05 -6.56
CA GLY A 129 -17.96 22.14 -6.05
C GLY A 129 -16.54 22.19 -6.62
N TYR A 130 -16.27 21.54 -7.75
CA TYR A 130 -14.94 21.56 -8.37
C TYR A 130 -14.52 22.97 -8.78
N GLY A 131 -13.25 23.31 -8.55
CA GLY A 131 -12.67 24.65 -8.69
C GLY A 131 -12.81 25.51 -7.44
N ALA A 132 -13.52 25.05 -6.39
CA ALA A 132 -13.51 25.73 -5.10
C ALA A 132 -12.10 25.76 -4.51
N VAL A 133 -11.74 26.87 -3.89
CA VAL A 133 -10.44 27.06 -3.26
C VAL A 133 -10.61 27.22 -1.77
N ALA A 134 -10.06 26.29 -1.01
CA ALA A 134 -9.99 26.32 0.44
C ALA A 134 -8.73 27.05 0.91
N GLU A 135 -8.91 28.01 1.81
CA GLU A 135 -7.87 28.74 2.52
C GLU A 135 -8.05 28.46 4.02
N VAL A 136 -7.09 27.74 4.61
CA VAL A 136 -7.09 27.31 6.02
C VAL A 136 -6.02 28.11 6.76
N ALA A 137 -6.44 29.02 7.61
CA ALA A 137 -5.53 29.89 8.37
C ALA A 137 -5.19 29.29 9.74
N LEU A 138 -3.90 29.20 10.04
CA LEU A 138 -3.35 28.63 11.26
C LEU A 138 -2.70 29.67 12.18
N GLY A 139 -2.78 30.95 11.80
CA GLY A 139 -2.20 32.09 12.50
C GLY A 139 -1.01 32.67 11.73
N ASP A 140 0.14 32.04 11.85
CA ASP A 140 1.38 32.42 11.17
C ASP A 140 1.44 31.97 9.70
N MET A 141 0.55 31.07 9.30
CA MET A 141 0.51 30.51 7.95
C MET A 141 -0.93 30.29 7.48
N THR A 142 -1.13 30.44 6.16
CA THR A 142 -2.36 30.07 5.47
C THR A 142 -2.05 28.97 4.45
N LEU A 143 -2.73 27.84 4.58
CA LEU A 143 -2.66 26.74 3.63
C LEU A 143 -3.75 26.92 2.57
N LYS A 144 -3.35 26.86 1.30
CA LYS A 144 -4.26 26.98 0.16
C LYS A 144 -4.36 25.68 -0.62
N ARG A 145 -5.57 25.22 -0.91
CA ARG A 145 -5.84 24.02 -1.72
C ARG A 145 -7.01 24.27 -2.67
N GLU A 146 -6.90 23.77 -3.88
CA GLU A 146 -7.97 23.81 -4.88
C GLU A 146 -8.63 22.43 -4.95
N HIS A 147 -9.96 22.39 -4.97
CA HIS A 147 -10.71 21.16 -5.14
C HIS A 147 -10.79 20.81 -6.63
N ARG A 148 -10.18 19.69 -7.01
CA ARG A 148 -10.01 19.29 -8.41
C ARG A 148 -10.64 17.95 -8.70
N CYS A 149 -10.92 17.73 -9.98
CA CYS A 149 -11.24 16.43 -10.57
C CYS A 149 -10.28 16.14 -11.73
N GLY A 150 -10.29 14.89 -12.22
CA GLY A 150 -9.36 14.42 -13.23
C GLY A 150 -7.94 14.27 -12.70
N GLU A 151 -7.80 13.92 -11.41
CA GLU A 151 -6.50 13.73 -10.77
C GLU A 151 -6.06 12.26 -10.81
N GLY A 152 -4.81 12.02 -11.19
CA GLY A 152 -4.28 10.68 -11.40
C GLY A 152 -4.56 10.18 -12.82
N TYR A 153 -3.63 9.40 -13.38
CA TYR A 153 -3.82 8.81 -14.70
C TYR A 153 -4.96 7.78 -14.64
N ALA A 154 -6.04 8.01 -15.40
CA ALA A 154 -7.23 7.15 -15.43
C ALA A 154 -7.84 6.86 -14.03
N ALA A 155 -7.74 7.83 -13.11
CA ALA A 155 -8.16 7.70 -11.72
C ALA A 155 -8.80 8.99 -11.20
N GLN A 156 -9.27 8.96 -9.95
CA GLN A 156 -9.80 10.13 -9.25
C GLN A 156 -9.58 9.99 -7.74
N ASN A 157 -8.90 10.97 -7.14
CA ASN A 157 -8.73 11.05 -5.69
C ASN A 157 -10.08 11.22 -4.96
N SER A 158 -10.07 10.92 -3.66
CA SER A 158 -11.24 11.11 -2.80
C SER A 158 -11.81 12.53 -2.91
N ARG A 159 -13.14 12.65 -2.98
CA ARG A 159 -13.83 13.95 -2.91
C ARG A 159 -13.63 14.66 -1.57
N THR A 160 -13.15 13.96 -0.56
CA THR A 160 -12.86 14.55 0.75
C THR A 160 -11.42 15.05 0.76
N MET A 161 -11.26 16.36 0.76
CA MET A 161 -9.94 16.99 0.81
C MET A 161 -9.43 16.99 2.25
N ILE A 162 -8.27 16.39 2.50
CA ILE A 162 -7.61 16.42 3.81
C ILE A 162 -6.57 17.55 3.81
N VAL A 163 -6.71 18.49 4.75
CA VAL A 163 -5.73 19.56 4.99
C VAL A 163 -5.05 19.31 6.32
N GLY A 164 -3.81 18.83 6.29
CA GLY A 164 -2.99 18.68 7.49
C GLY A 164 -2.64 20.04 8.10
N ILE A 165 -2.94 20.22 9.40
CA ILE A 165 -2.70 21.47 10.14
C ILE A 165 -1.53 21.35 11.13
N GLY A 166 -0.68 20.33 10.95
CA GLY A 166 0.55 20.14 11.73
C GLY A 166 0.29 20.02 13.24
N ARG A 167 0.92 20.92 14.01
CA ARG A 167 0.80 20.96 15.48
C ARG A 167 -0.36 21.84 16.00
N HIS A 168 -1.18 22.41 15.13
CA HIS A 168 -2.25 23.31 15.54
C HIS A 168 -3.47 22.49 16.00
N GLN A 169 -4.10 22.86 17.11
CA GLN A 169 -5.30 22.15 17.62
C GLN A 169 -6.58 22.56 16.87
N LYS A 170 -6.54 23.69 16.19
CA LYS A 170 -7.63 24.25 15.39
C LYS A 170 -7.08 25.15 14.30
N ALA A 171 -7.82 25.33 13.22
CA ALA A 171 -7.65 26.47 12.33
C ALA A 171 -8.37 27.69 12.92
N GLN A 172 -7.75 28.86 12.80
CA GLN A 172 -8.39 30.13 13.17
C GLN A 172 -9.63 30.35 12.31
N HIS A 173 -9.50 30.09 11.01
CA HIS A 173 -10.63 30.05 10.10
C HIS A 173 -10.38 29.17 8.89
N VAL A 174 -11.47 28.74 8.28
CA VAL A 174 -11.51 28.11 6.95
C VAL A 174 -12.38 29.00 6.06
N GLN A 175 -11.82 29.43 4.93
CA GLN A 175 -12.49 30.23 3.93
C GLN A 175 -12.55 29.46 2.61
N ILE A 176 -13.74 29.38 2.00
CA ILE A 176 -13.94 28.76 0.69
C ILE A 176 -14.28 29.85 -0.31
N ARG A 177 -13.47 29.98 -1.35
CA ARG A 177 -13.76 30.80 -2.53
C ARG A 177 -14.32 29.89 -3.62
N TRP A 178 -15.56 30.15 -4.03
CA TRP A 178 -16.28 29.35 -5.03
C TRP A 178 -15.98 29.83 -6.46
N PRO A 179 -16.09 28.95 -7.47
CA PRO A 179 -15.98 29.33 -8.88
C PRO A 179 -16.92 30.46 -9.32
N SER A 180 -18.10 30.57 -8.68
CA SER A 180 -19.07 31.66 -8.91
C SER A 180 -18.57 33.04 -8.44
N GLY A 181 -17.45 33.10 -7.71
CA GLY A 181 -16.94 34.30 -7.07
C GLY A 181 -17.45 34.51 -5.64
N LYS A 182 -18.44 33.73 -5.19
CA LYS A 182 -18.92 33.75 -3.80
C LYS A 182 -17.81 33.28 -2.85
N THR A 183 -17.89 33.73 -1.60
CA THR A 183 -16.99 33.30 -0.53
C THR A 183 -17.79 32.93 0.72
N THR A 184 -17.48 31.80 1.32
CA THR A 184 -18.02 31.38 2.61
C THR A 184 -16.88 31.20 3.60
N ARG A 185 -17.14 31.45 4.88
CA ARG A 185 -16.10 31.46 5.93
C ARG A 185 -16.64 30.97 7.26
N ILE A 186 -15.81 30.21 7.98
CA ILE A 186 -16.10 29.75 9.33
C ILE A 186 -14.85 29.90 10.22
N GLU A 187 -15.07 30.34 11.46
CA GLU A 187 -14.02 30.54 12.47
C GLU A 187 -13.87 29.31 13.38
N ASP A 188 -12.72 29.18 14.03
CA ASP A 188 -12.43 28.25 15.12
C ASP A 188 -12.75 26.77 14.83
N VAL A 189 -12.21 26.24 13.74
CA VAL A 189 -12.44 24.85 13.31
C VAL A 189 -11.45 23.91 13.98
N ALA A 190 -11.93 23.02 14.84
CA ALA A 190 -11.10 22.05 15.56
C ALA A 190 -10.42 21.03 14.62
N ALA A 191 -9.27 20.50 15.06
CA ALA A 191 -8.63 19.36 14.42
C ALA A 191 -9.55 18.12 14.46
N GLY A 192 -9.50 17.30 13.41
CA GLY A 192 -10.31 16.09 13.28
C GLY A 192 -11.75 16.36 12.82
N THR A 193 -12.09 17.61 12.48
CA THR A 193 -13.42 17.97 11.97
C THR A 193 -13.53 17.69 10.47
N LEU A 194 -14.67 17.13 10.06
CA LEU A 194 -15.17 17.16 8.70
C LEU A 194 -16.10 18.36 8.53
N LEU A 195 -15.71 19.29 7.67
CA LEU A 195 -16.56 20.39 7.21
C LEU A 195 -17.14 20.06 5.85
N THR A 196 -18.48 19.95 5.79
CA THR A 196 -19.19 20.02 4.52
C THR A 196 -19.55 21.46 4.25
N CYS A 197 -18.92 22.03 3.22
CA CYS A 197 -19.05 23.42 2.79
C CYS A 197 -20.12 23.50 1.69
N PHE A 198 -21.12 24.34 1.90
CA PHE A 198 -22.17 24.63 0.93
C PHE A 198 -21.94 26.03 0.36
N GLU A 199 -22.04 26.16 -0.95
CA GLU A 199 -21.96 27.47 -1.62
C GLU A 199 -23.11 28.39 -1.23
N ASP A 200 -24.31 27.82 -1.05
CA ASP A 200 -25.52 28.50 -0.67
C ASP A 200 -26.16 27.78 0.53
N GLU A 201 -26.67 28.54 1.49
CA GLU A 201 -27.38 27.97 2.64
C GLU A 201 -28.67 27.27 2.20
N ALA A 202 -29.30 27.75 1.13
CA ALA A 202 -30.52 27.14 0.60
C ALA A 202 -30.33 25.69 0.13
N THR A 203 -29.10 25.29 -0.23
CA THR A 203 -28.78 23.92 -0.65
C THR A 203 -28.30 23.05 0.52
N SER A 204 -28.12 23.64 1.71
CA SER A 204 -27.76 22.94 2.93
C SER A 204 -29.00 22.36 3.60
N PRO A 205 -28.99 21.09 4.05
CA PRO A 205 -30.08 20.48 4.82
C PRO A 205 -30.42 21.23 6.12
N ARG A 206 -29.51 22.08 6.60
CA ARG A 206 -29.63 22.82 7.87
C ARG A 206 -29.64 24.34 7.69
N ALA A 207 -29.81 24.83 6.46
CA ALA A 207 -29.78 26.27 6.15
C ALA A 207 -28.54 26.98 6.71
N ALA A 208 -27.37 26.36 6.53
CA ALA A 208 -26.09 26.90 6.98
C ALA A 208 -24.99 26.60 5.97
N SER A 209 -24.06 27.55 5.74
CA SER A 209 -22.96 27.37 4.79
C SER A 209 -21.98 26.25 5.17
N PHE A 210 -21.99 25.80 6.42
CA PHE A 210 -21.11 24.75 6.92
C PHE A 210 -21.86 23.77 7.80
N HIS A 211 -21.61 22.47 7.58
CA HIS A 211 -21.98 21.41 8.51
C HIS A 211 -20.72 20.73 9.03
N GLN A 212 -20.61 20.67 10.37
CA GLN A 212 -19.48 20.06 11.05
C GLN A 212 -19.85 18.68 11.61
N GLU A 213 -18.96 17.72 11.44
CA GLU A 213 -19.03 16.41 12.08
C GLU A 213 -17.62 15.90 12.44
N SER A 214 -17.51 14.87 13.28
CA SER A 214 -16.22 14.22 13.51
C SER A 214 -15.79 13.50 12.23
N TYR A 215 -14.58 13.80 11.76
CA TYR A 215 -14.00 13.04 10.66
C TYR A 215 -13.42 11.71 11.15
N LEU A 216 -12.70 11.74 12.26
CA LEU A 216 -11.91 10.59 12.71
C LEU A 216 -12.83 9.46 13.18
N ALA A 217 -12.56 8.23 12.74
CA ALA A 217 -13.19 7.03 13.29
C ALA A 217 -12.71 6.83 14.74
N ASP A 218 -13.60 6.34 15.62
CA ASP A 218 -13.23 6.01 16.99
C ASP A 218 -12.11 4.96 16.97
N ALA A 219 -11.01 5.22 17.68
CA ALA A 219 -9.84 4.34 17.75
C ALA A 219 -10.17 2.90 18.21
N SER A 220 -11.32 2.70 18.89
CA SER A 220 -11.83 1.37 19.26
C SER A 220 -12.39 0.56 18.10
N SER A 221 -12.61 1.16 16.92
CA SER A 221 -13.12 0.49 15.72
C SER A 221 -12.04 0.07 14.73
N THR A 222 -10.84 0.66 14.83
CA THR A 222 -9.68 0.37 13.98
C THR A 222 -8.56 -0.37 14.71
N SER A 223 -8.68 -0.59 16.04
CA SER A 223 -7.80 -1.50 16.79
C SER A 223 -8.25 -2.95 16.64
N SER A 224 -8.07 -3.47 15.44
CA SER A 224 -7.62 -4.84 15.28
C SER A 224 -6.49 -4.75 14.26
N ALA A 225 -5.33 -4.25 14.71
CA ALA A 225 -4.10 -4.85 14.23
C ALA A 225 -4.28 -6.34 14.55
N ALA A 226 -4.75 -7.10 13.56
CA ALA A 226 -4.84 -8.52 13.71
C ALA A 226 -3.45 -8.96 14.17
N PRO A 227 -3.33 -9.78 15.24
CA PRO A 227 -2.04 -10.39 15.56
C PRO A 227 -1.48 -10.96 14.24
N PRO A 228 -0.16 -10.90 13.99
CA PRO A 228 0.42 -11.41 12.75
C PRO A 228 -0.22 -12.76 12.49
N ARG A 229 -1.09 -12.81 11.49
CA ARG A 229 -1.89 -13.99 11.22
C ARG A 229 -0.91 -14.98 10.65
N HIS A 230 -0.32 -15.81 11.51
CA HIS A 230 0.41 -16.97 11.07
C HIS A 230 -0.55 -17.74 10.17
N LEU A 231 -0.28 -17.72 8.86
CA LEU A 231 -1.14 -18.38 7.88
C LEU A 231 -1.25 -19.86 8.22
N THR A 232 -0.13 -20.45 8.66
CA THR A 232 0.04 -21.79 9.26
C THR A 232 1.48 -21.90 9.81
N ARG A 233 1.78 -22.89 10.65
CA ARG A 233 3.15 -23.28 11.00
C ARG A 233 3.51 -24.56 10.27
N PHE A 234 4.70 -24.64 9.67
CA PHE A 234 5.18 -25.89 9.10
C PHE A 234 5.27 -26.95 10.19
N ALA A 235 4.70 -28.13 9.95
CA ALA A 235 4.78 -29.22 10.92
C ALA A 235 6.19 -29.83 10.93
N SER A 236 6.93 -29.66 9.83
CA SER A 236 8.36 -29.90 9.73
C SER A 236 9.01 -28.71 9.05
N ASP A 237 9.81 -27.93 9.79
CA ASP A 237 10.51 -26.76 9.24
C ASP A 237 11.39 -27.18 8.04
N PRO A 238 11.20 -26.59 6.85
CA PRO A 238 11.99 -26.91 5.66
C PRO A 238 13.41 -26.35 5.72
N ALA A 239 13.69 -25.34 6.55
CA ALA A 239 14.99 -24.72 6.67
C ALA A 239 15.62 -24.99 8.05
N PRO A 240 16.96 -25.07 8.14
CA PRO A 240 17.61 -25.14 9.44
C PRO A 240 17.30 -23.88 10.27
N ASP A 241 17.36 -24.02 11.59
CA ASP A 241 17.39 -22.85 12.47
C ASP A 241 18.75 -22.16 12.26
N ALA A 242 18.70 -20.95 11.68
CA ALA A 242 19.87 -20.14 11.40
C ALA A 242 20.18 -19.15 12.53
N GLY A 243 19.42 -19.16 13.64
CA GLY A 243 19.47 -18.12 14.67
C GLY A 243 19.03 -16.74 14.15
N SER A 244 18.46 -16.70 12.93
CA SER A 244 17.96 -15.50 12.29
C SER A 244 16.51 -15.24 12.69
N ARG A 245 16.16 -13.98 12.88
CA ARG A 245 14.79 -13.55 13.18
C ARG A 245 13.80 -13.98 12.11
N LEU A 246 14.12 -13.69 10.84
CA LEU A 246 13.33 -14.12 9.69
C LEU A 246 14.14 -15.06 8.78
N ARG A 247 13.46 -16.03 8.19
CA ARG A 247 13.99 -16.89 7.13
C ARG A 247 13.12 -16.77 5.88
N LEU A 248 13.74 -16.45 4.76
CA LEU A 248 13.10 -16.33 3.46
C LEU A 248 13.43 -17.58 2.64
N LEU A 249 12.41 -18.34 2.30
CA LEU A 249 12.50 -19.55 1.49
C LEU A 249 12.01 -19.26 0.09
N MET A 250 12.93 -19.07 -0.86
CA MET A 250 12.59 -18.80 -2.25
C MET A 250 12.48 -20.11 -3.03
N THR A 251 11.32 -20.40 -3.61
CA THR A 251 11.15 -21.53 -4.52
C THR A 251 12.02 -21.38 -5.76
N MET A 252 12.62 -22.47 -6.20
CA MET A 252 13.47 -22.49 -7.38
C MET A 252 13.43 -23.84 -8.09
N ALA A 253 13.78 -23.82 -9.38
CA ALA A 253 14.07 -25.01 -10.19
C ALA A 253 15.28 -24.71 -11.10
N THR A 254 16.05 -25.72 -11.50
CA THR A 254 17.26 -25.47 -12.33
C THR A 254 16.96 -24.91 -13.72
N TRP A 255 15.76 -25.14 -14.25
CA TRP A 255 15.28 -24.57 -15.51
C TRP A 255 14.63 -23.18 -15.34
N CYS A 256 14.46 -22.70 -14.10
CA CYS A 256 13.79 -21.44 -13.81
C CYS A 256 14.70 -20.24 -14.11
N VAL A 257 14.58 -19.67 -15.31
CA VAL A 257 15.32 -18.47 -15.72
C VAL A 257 15.02 -17.30 -14.77
N ALA A 258 13.74 -17.07 -14.47
CA ALA A 258 13.30 -16.03 -13.55
C ALA A 258 13.95 -16.12 -12.16
N CYS A 259 14.28 -17.32 -11.68
CA CYS A 259 14.96 -17.52 -10.39
C CYS A 259 16.39 -16.99 -10.42
N SER A 260 17.09 -17.14 -11.56
CA SER A 260 18.43 -16.61 -11.74
C SER A 260 18.44 -15.07 -11.93
N GLU A 261 17.43 -14.53 -12.62
CA GLU A 261 17.30 -13.08 -12.87
C GLU A 261 17.01 -12.28 -11.60
N ARG A 262 16.48 -12.91 -10.54
CA ARG A 262 16.24 -12.25 -9.24
C ARG A 262 17.50 -12.08 -8.39
N LYS A 263 18.67 -12.55 -8.85
CA LYS A 263 19.96 -12.39 -8.13
C LYS A 263 20.24 -10.96 -7.65
N PRO A 264 20.08 -9.88 -8.45
CA PRO A 264 20.32 -8.52 -7.98
C PRO A 264 19.41 -8.11 -6.82
N GLN A 265 18.16 -8.59 -6.81
CA GLN A 265 17.23 -8.30 -5.72
C GLN A 265 17.60 -9.06 -4.44
N LEU A 266 18.04 -10.32 -4.56
CA LEU A 266 18.55 -11.10 -3.44
C LEU A 266 19.86 -10.51 -2.87
N GLU A 267 20.75 -10.01 -3.73
CA GLU A 267 21.96 -9.27 -3.34
C GLU A 267 21.61 -7.97 -2.62
N LEU A 268 20.58 -7.25 -3.10
CA LEU A 268 20.07 -6.08 -2.41
C LEU A 268 19.56 -6.45 -1.01
N LEU A 269 18.77 -7.51 -0.85
CA LEU A 269 18.35 -7.97 0.48
C LEU A 269 19.56 -8.29 1.37
N ARG A 270 20.54 -9.06 0.88
CA ARG A 270 21.76 -9.36 1.63
C ARG A 270 22.58 -8.13 2.00
N SER A 271 22.56 -7.08 1.17
CA SER A 271 23.27 -5.83 1.47
C SER A 271 22.56 -4.98 2.53
N ARG A 272 21.27 -5.25 2.82
CA ARG A 272 20.42 -4.42 3.69
C ARG A 272 20.08 -5.06 5.03
N PHE A 273 20.23 -6.37 5.16
CA PHE A 273 19.90 -7.12 6.38
C PHE A 273 21.07 -7.99 6.81
N ASP A 274 21.36 -7.98 8.11
CA ASP A 274 22.32 -8.90 8.70
C ASP A 274 21.80 -10.35 8.61
N PRO A 275 22.65 -11.38 8.46
CA PRO A 275 22.22 -12.78 8.54
C PRO A 275 21.42 -13.13 9.80
N ALA A 276 21.64 -12.44 10.93
CA ALA A 276 20.84 -12.58 12.15
C ALA A 276 19.44 -11.95 12.04
N GLU A 277 19.22 -11.01 11.13
CA GLU A 277 17.89 -10.45 10.85
C GLU A 277 17.15 -11.28 9.78
N LEU A 278 17.85 -11.62 8.68
CA LEU A 278 17.27 -12.31 7.54
C LEU A 278 18.23 -13.36 6.96
N ALA A 279 17.88 -14.64 7.10
CA ALA A 279 18.52 -15.71 6.34
C ALA A 279 17.75 -16.02 5.04
N LEU A 280 18.48 -16.22 3.94
CA LEU A 280 17.94 -16.55 2.63
C LEU A 280 18.25 -18.00 2.30
N PHE A 281 17.22 -18.75 1.91
CA PHE A 281 17.31 -20.14 1.47
C PHE A 281 16.68 -20.32 0.08
N GLY A 282 17.33 -21.14 -0.74
CA GLY A 282 16.75 -21.65 -1.99
C GLY A 282 16.05 -22.98 -1.74
N LEU A 283 14.83 -23.11 -2.21
CA LEU A 283 13.95 -24.25 -1.99
C LEU A 283 13.65 -24.95 -3.35
N PRO A 284 14.35 -26.04 -3.69
CA PRO A 284 14.10 -26.79 -4.93
C PRO A 284 12.72 -27.43 -4.93
N VAL A 285 11.83 -26.95 -5.79
CA VAL A 285 10.47 -27.48 -5.92
C VAL A 285 10.31 -28.49 -7.06
N ASP A 286 11.23 -28.51 -8.03
CA ASP A 286 11.20 -29.51 -9.10
C ASP A 286 11.73 -30.87 -8.60
N PRO A 287 10.91 -31.94 -8.60
CA PRO A 287 11.34 -33.27 -8.17
C PRO A 287 12.38 -33.91 -9.11
N SER A 288 12.53 -33.40 -10.34
CA SER A 288 13.52 -33.85 -11.33
C SER A 288 14.91 -33.23 -11.13
N ASP A 289 15.06 -32.28 -10.21
CA ASP A 289 16.33 -31.66 -9.86
C ASP A 289 17.18 -32.58 -8.98
N THR A 290 18.24 -33.12 -9.58
CA THR A 290 19.22 -33.93 -8.86
C THR A 290 20.26 -33.05 -8.17
N ARG A 291 20.94 -33.59 -7.15
CA ARG A 291 22.03 -32.88 -6.44
C ARG A 291 23.11 -32.35 -7.40
N ALA A 292 23.38 -33.07 -8.49
CA ALA A 292 24.31 -32.65 -9.52
C ALA A 292 23.80 -31.44 -10.32
N LYS A 293 22.53 -31.45 -10.75
CA LYS A 293 21.90 -30.31 -11.45
C LYS A 293 21.88 -29.07 -10.55
N LEU A 294 21.49 -29.23 -9.29
CA LEU A 294 21.48 -28.16 -8.30
C LEU A 294 22.88 -27.61 -8.04
N GLY A 295 23.89 -28.47 -7.92
CA GLY A 295 25.29 -28.04 -7.79
C GLY A 295 25.77 -27.22 -8.99
N ALA A 296 25.42 -27.65 -10.21
CA ALA A 296 25.74 -26.90 -11.43
C ALA A 296 25.06 -25.51 -11.45
N TYR A 297 23.79 -25.43 -11.06
CA TYR A 297 23.06 -24.17 -10.94
C TYR A 297 23.71 -23.22 -9.93
N MET A 298 24.05 -23.72 -8.74
CA MET A 298 24.71 -22.91 -7.69
C MET A 298 26.07 -22.38 -8.17
N ASN A 299 26.85 -23.19 -8.88
CA ASN A 299 28.14 -22.77 -9.42
C ASN A 299 27.99 -21.74 -10.55
N GLN A 300 27.01 -21.91 -11.43
CA GLN A 300 26.80 -21.04 -12.58
C GLN A 300 26.28 -19.65 -12.15
N PHE A 301 25.26 -19.62 -11.30
CA PHE A 301 24.56 -18.38 -10.97
C PHE A 301 25.02 -17.76 -9.64
N THR A 302 25.63 -18.54 -8.75
CA THR A 302 26.10 -18.11 -7.43
C THR A 302 25.09 -17.20 -6.71
N PRO A 303 23.85 -17.66 -6.49
CA PRO A 303 22.85 -16.86 -5.81
C PRO A 303 23.18 -16.70 -4.33
N PRO A 304 22.82 -15.58 -3.67
CA PRO A 304 23.26 -15.26 -2.31
C PRO A 304 22.35 -15.88 -1.23
N TYR A 305 21.99 -17.15 -1.40
CA TYR A 305 21.22 -17.96 -0.47
C TYR A 305 21.87 -19.33 -0.24
N GLU A 306 21.49 -19.98 0.85
CA GLU A 306 21.86 -21.38 1.10
C GLU A 306 20.83 -22.33 0.46
N LEU A 307 21.28 -23.37 -0.24
CA LEU A 307 20.37 -24.27 -0.94
C LEU A 307 19.94 -25.46 -0.06
N LEU A 308 18.62 -25.71 0.01
CA LEU A 308 18.03 -26.81 0.75
C LEU A 308 17.97 -28.09 -0.12
N TYR A 309 19.09 -28.83 -0.17
CA TYR A 309 19.22 -30.02 -1.03
C TYR A 309 18.27 -31.17 -0.70
N ASP A 310 18.02 -31.39 0.59
CA ASP A 310 17.51 -32.67 1.10
C ASP A 310 16.10 -32.53 1.74
N LEU A 311 15.17 -31.88 1.03
CA LEU A 311 13.77 -31.76 1.46
C LEU A 311 13.06 -33.12 1.45
N THR A 312 12.48 -33.50 2.58
CA THR A 312 11.64 -34.69 2.71
C THR A 312 10.37 -34.57 1.87
N SER A 313 9.77 -35.70 1.48
CA SER A 313 8.49 -35.70 0.75
C SER A 313 7.35 -35.02 1.54
N ARG A 314 7.44 -34.98 2.87
CA ARG A 314 6.49 -34.27 3.72
C ARG A 314 6.66 -32.76 3.59
N GLN A 315 7.88 -32.24 3.74
CA GLN A 315 8.19 -30.81 3.58
C GLN A 315 7.77 -30.30 2.19
N ARG A 316 8.03 -31.08 1.13
CA ARG A 316 7.61 -30.72 -0.24
C ARG A 316 6.10 -30.55 -0.36
N ARG A 317 5.32 -31.51 0.15
CA ARG A 317 3.85 -31.42 0.14
C ARG A 317 3.31 -30.27 0.97
N GLU A 318 3.91 -29.99 2.14
CA GLU A 318 3.47 -28.85 2.98
C GLU A 318 3.73 -27.51 2.27
N VAL A 319 4.86 -27.38 1.55
CA VAL A 319 5.17 -26.21 0.73
C VAL A 319 4.20 -26.09 -0.45
N GLU A 320 3.98 -27.16 -1.20
CA GLU A 320 3.03 -27.19 -2.33
C GLU A 320 1.61 -26.81 -1.88
N GLN A 321 1.15 -27.39 -0.77
CA GLN A 321 -0.16 -27.07 -0.19
C GLN A 321 -0.26 -25.60 0.21
N LEU A 322 0.75 -25.05 0.91
CA LEU A 322 0.78 -23.65 1.29
C LEU A 322 0.72 -22.73 0.06
N LEU A 323 1.49 -23.03 -0.98
CA LEU A 323 1.47 -22.25 -2.21
C LEU A 323 0.11 -22.34 -2.90
N SER A 324 -0.54 -23.51 -2.92
CA SER A 324 -1.90 -23.66 -3.46
C SER A 324 -2.93 -22.86 -2.67
N GLU A 325 -2.93 -22.97 -1.35
CA GLU A 325 -3.86 -22.25 -0.45
C GLU A 325 -3.70 -20.73 -0.53
N THR A 326 -2.49 -20.25 -0.82
CA THR A 326 -2.18 -18.82 -0.97
C THR A 326 -2.27 -18.32 -2.41
N GLY A 327 -2.67 -19.16 -3.37
CA GLY A 327 -2.83 -18.78 -4.79
C GLY A 327 -1.51 -18.63 -5.57
N HIS A 328 -0.44 -19.27 -5.09
CA HIS A 328 0.94 -19.18 -5.58
C HIS A 328 1.47 -20.48 -6.23
N GLU A 329 0.62 -21.50 -6.46
CA GLU A 329 1.01 -22.83 -6.96
C GLU A 329 1.83 -22.80 -8.27
N GLU A 330 1.51 -21.88 -9.18
CA GLU A 330 2.20 -21.74 -10.48
C GLU A 330 3.26 -20.62 -10.49
N THR A 331 3.53 -20.01 -9.32
CA THR A 331 4.45 -18.87 -9.20
C THR A 331 5.84 -19.31 -8.71
N ILE A 332 6.73 -19.74 -9.60
CA ILE A 332 8.17 -19.94 -9.31
C ILE A 332 9.01 -18.84 -9.98
N PRO A 333 9.79 -18.00 -9.26
CA PRO A 333 9.98 -18.06 -7.82
C PRO A 333 8.81 -17.44 -7.05
N SER A 334 8.51 -18.02 -5.89
CA SER A 334 7.73 -17.43 -4.80
C SER A 334 8.58 -17.48 -3.54
N SER A 335 8.37 -16.53 -2.63
CA SER A 335 9.09 -16.50 -1.36
C SER A 335 8.15 -16.73 -0.20
N ILE A 336 8.49 -17.68 0.66
CA ILE A 336 7.80 -17.92 1.92
C ILE A 336 8.66 -17.31 3.03
N VAL A 337 8.14 -16.36 3.78
CA VAL A 337 8.84 -15.77 4.93
C VAL A 337 8.30 -16.39 6.20
N ILE A 338 9.21 -17.00 6.98
CA ILE A 338 8.92 -17.61 8.27
C ILE A 338 9.70 -16.91 9.38
N ASP A 339 9.18 -16.94 10.60
CA ASP A 339 9.88 -16.46 11.79
C ASP A 339 10.87 -17.51 12.35
N GLY A 340 11.59 -17.15 13.41
CA GLY A 340 12.49 -18.05 14.14
C GLY A 340 11.79 -19.28 14.77
N SER A 341 10.47 -19.27 14.91
CA SER A 341 9.67 -20.41 15.40
C SER A 341 9.18 -21.36 14.29
N GLY A 342 9.42 -21.00 13.02
CA GLY A 342 8.95 -21.74 11.83
C GLY A 342 7.51 -21.42 11.44
N ALA A 343 6.91 -20.37 11.98
CA ALA A 343 5.56 -19.95 11.61
C ALA A 343 5.61 -19.09 10.34
N VAL A 344 4.69 -19.34 9.40
CA VAL A 344 4.60 -18.61 8.14
C VAL A 344 3.98 -17.25 8.38
N LEU A 345 4.76 -16.20 8.15
CA LEU A 345 4.30 -14.81 8.25
C LEU A 345 3.64 -14.35 6.95
N ARG A 346 4.26 -14.66 5.80
CA ARG A 346 3.77 -14.21 4.50
C ARG A 346 4.32 -15.06 3.34
N VAL A 347 3.54 -15.13 2.26
CA VAL A 347 3.97 -15.67 0.96
C VAL A 347 3.94 -14.53 -0.05
N PHE A 348 5.00 -14.39 -0.85
CA PHE A 348 5.14 -13.37 -1.87
C PHE A 348 5.30 -14.01 -3.26
N PRO A 349 4.70 -13.41 -4.30
CA PRO A 349 5.05 -13.73 -5.68
C PRO A 349 6.43 -13.12 -5.98
N GLY A 350 7.43 -13.97 -6.23
CA GLY A 350 8.82 -13.54 -6.42
C GLY A 350 9.59 -13.31 -5.12
N VAL A 351 10.67 -12.53 -5.22
CA VAL A 351 11.48 -12.10 -4.07
C VAL A 351 10.83 -10.84 -3.48
N PRO A 352 10.66 -10.73 -2.15
CA PRO A 352 10.16 -9.52 -1.51
C PRO A 352 11.14 -8.37 -1.64
N THR A 353 10.61 -7.16 -1.53
CA THR A 353 11.39 -5.92 -1.43
C THR A 353 11.99 -5.75 -0.03
N VAL A 354 13.00 -4.88 0.08
CA VAL A 354 13.57 -4.49 1.39
C VAL A 354 12.48 -3.96 2.32
N SER A 355 11.56 -3.19 1.77
CA SER A 355 10.43 -2.59 2.48
C SER A 355 9.50 -3.65 3.08
N GLU A 356 9.11 -4.65 2.29
CA GLU A 356 8.25 -5.75 2.75
C GLU A 356 8.92 -6.57 3.87
N VAL A 357 10.22 -6.83 3.76
CA VAL A 357 10.96 -7.52 4.83
C VAL A 357 11.04 -6.68 6.11
N ARG A 358 11.27 -5.36 6.01
CA ARG A 358 11.28 -4.46 7.19
C ARG A 358 9.94 -4.42 7.91
N VAL A 359 8.83 -4.47 7.16
CA VAL A 359 7.49 -4.54 7.77
C VAL A 359 7.36 -5.82 8.58
N LEU A 360 7.79 -6.96 8.05
CA LEU A 360 7.73 -8.24 8.77
C LEU A 360 8.63 -8.27 10.02
N LEU A 361 9.81 -7.65 9.99
CA LEU A 361 10.68 -7.54 11.17
C LEU A 361 10.04 -6.73 12.30
N ARG A 362 9.34 -5.64 11.97
CA ARG A 362 8.61 -4.82 12.96
C ARG A 362 7.40 -5.55 13.54
N GLU A 363 6.67 -6.26 12.68
CA GLU A 363 5.52 -7.09 13.11
C GLU A 363 5.96 -8.17 14.13
N GLU A 364 7.18 -8.71 14.00
CA GLU A 364 7.76 -9.66 14.96
C GLU A 364 8.15 -9.01 16.30
N GLU A 365 8.61 -7.75 16.29
CA GLU A 365 8.99 -6.99 17.49
C GLU A 365 7.79 -6.54 18.34
N GLY A 366 6.57 -6.62 17.80
CA GLY A 366 5.38 -6.06 18.43
C GLY A 366 5.36 -4.53 18.44
N GLU A 367 6.23 -3.89 17.65
CA GLU A 367 6.24 -2.45 17.41
C GLU A 367 5.19 -2.12 16.34
N ASN A 368 3.99 -1.72 16.79
CA ASN A 368 2.92 -1.16 15.94
C ASN A 368 3.07 0.35 15.78
#